data_AF-A0A1F7R6B0-F1
#
_entry.id   AF-A0A1F7R6B0-F1
#
_cell.length_a   1.000
_cell.length_b   1.000
_cell.length_c   1.000
_cell.angle_alpha   90.00
_cell.angle_beta   90.00
_cell.angle_gamma   90.00
#
_symmetry.space_group_name_H-M   'P 1'
#
loop_
_entity.id
_entity.type
_entity.pdbx_description
1 polymer ?
#
loop_
_entity_poly.entity_id
_entity_poly.type
_entity_poly.pdbx_seq_one_letter_code
_entity_poly.pdbx_strand_id
1 'polypeptide(L)'
;MADLKASPSDSRYIPLTQQPSSCVPTSIQMVMYKNDIPLLPAEEIGYYLGLTVHPDRAGLFHIVRTAENPPPAGYGTQIYKPEYEPNSAFKKHDIPLKFSKKLVSEIGSPQELLVLLATIEDKDGDALLCFHHGELIDDDSKNWGHVVVFDRILDGQIRIVDPSPDQPKWRLVKAEKLYSAMRKHGEQKSAGIWLLDKT
;
A
#
# COMPACT_ATOMS: atom_id res chain seq x y z
N MET A 1 26.06 -14.19 20.71
CA MET A 1 24.64 -13.78 20.63
C MET A 1 24.26 -13.87 19.16
N ALA A 2 23.19 -14.60 18.81
CA ALA A 2 22.72 -14.60 17.43
C ALA A 2 22.20 -13.20 17.12
N ASP A 3 22.68 -12.62 16.03
CA ASP A 3 22.26 -11.32 15.51
C ASP A 3 20.78 -11.46 15.11
N LEU A 4 19.88 -11.13 16.04
CA LEU A 4 18.43 -11.15 15.81
C LEU A 4 18.11 -10.01 14.85
N LYS A 5 18.18 -10.31 13.55
CA LYS A 5 17.72 -9.40 12.50
C LYS A 5 16.20 -9.34 12.55
N ALA A 6 15.65 -8.13 12.68
CA ALA A 6 14.22 -7.88 12.70
C ALA A 6 13.52 -8.17 11.34
N SER A 7 14.29 -8.39 10.28
CA SER A 7 13.81 -8.67 8.92
C SER A 7 14.65 -9.74 8.21
N PRO A 8 14.10 -10.42 7.18
CA PRO A 8 14.91 -11.18 6.24
C PRO A 8 16.05 -10.31 5.71
N SER A 9 17.27 -10.84 5.69
CA SER A 9 18.47 -10.08 5.32
C SER A 9 18.45 -9.57 3.88
N ASP A 10 17.53 -10.08 3.08
CA ASP A 10 17.35 -9.78 1.67
C ASP A 10 16.09 -8.93 1.41
N SER A 11 15.44 -8.39 2.44
CA SER A 11 14.31 -7.45 2.30
C SER A 11 14.80 -6.01 2.21
N ARG A 12 14.12 -5.22 1.38
CA ARG A 12 14.38 -3.79 1.18
C ARG A 12 13.69 -2.90 2.22
N TYR A 13 12.76 -3.46 3.00
CA TYR A 13 11.94 -2.69 3.93
C TYR A 13 11.89 -3.31 5.34
N ILE A 14 11.81 -2.44 6.34
CA ILE A 14 11.42 -2.81 7.70
C ILE A 14 9.89 -2.76 7.78
N PRO A 15 9.22 -3.84 8.21
CA PRO A 15 7.77 -3.88 8.22
C PRO A 15 7.21 -3.04 9.36
N LEU A 16 6.18 -2.27 9.06
CA LEU A 16 5.38 -1.54 10.05
C LEU A 16 3.98 -2.14 10.13
N THR A 17 3.38 -2.14 11.32
CA THR A 17 2.00 -2.59 11.51
C THR A 17 1.06 -1.40 11.51
N GLN A 18 0.00 -1.47 10.72
CA GLN A 18 -0.98 -0.38 10.61
C GLN A 18 -1.87 -0.26 11.84
N GLN A 19 -2.35 0.96 12.09
CA GLN A 19 -3.63 1.18 12.75
C GLN A 19 -4.79 0.70 11.85
N PRO A 20 -5.99 0.47 12.40
CA PRO A 20 -7.14 0.05 11.60
C PRO A 20 -7.35 0.93 10.36
N SER A 21 -7.62 0.31 9.20
CA SER A 21 -7.87 1.01 7.93
C SER A 21 -6.73 1.92 7.41
N SER A 22 -5.52 1.79 7.95
CA SER A 22 -4.39 2.70 7.65
C SER A 22 -3.29 2.04 6.79
N CYS A 23 -3.67 1.13 5.87
CA CYS A 23 -2.71 0.39 5.03
C CYS A 23 -1.85 1.31 4.16
N VAL A 24 -2.47 2.30 3.53
CA VAL A 24 -1.80 3.28 2.67
C VAL A 24 -0.77 4.12 3.43
N PRO A 25 -1.13 4.88 4.49
CA PRO A 25 -0.16 5.71 5.20
C PRO A 25 0.94 4.87 5.87
N THR A 26 0.64 3.67 6.38
CA THR A 26 1.65 2.77 6.94
C THR A 26 2.62 2.27 5.86
N SER A 27 2.13 2.00 4.65
CA SER A 27 2.98 1.63 3.52
C SER A 27 3.86 2.78 3.05
N ILE A 28 3.33 4.01 3.07
CA ILE A 28 4.13 5.22 2.81
C ILE A 28 5.21 5.39 3.88
N GLN A 29 4.91 5.16 5.16
CA GLN A 29 5.93 5.21 6.23
C GLN A 29 7.06 4.18 6.02
N MET A 30 6.76 2.99 5.51
CA MET A 30 7.80 2.00 5.19
C MET A 30 8.74 2.52 4.08
N VAL A 31 8.19 3.19 3.07
CA VAL A 31 8.98 3.86 2.01
C VAL A 31 9.77 5.05 2.56
N MET A 32 9.16 5.86 3.43
CA MET A 32 9.83 6.97 4.09
C MET A 32 11.03 6.47 4.91
N TYR A 33 10.83 5.41 5.69
CA TYR A 33 11.88 4.81 6.50
C TYR A 33 13.05 4.28 5.64
N LYS A 34 12.76 3.57 4.55
CA LYS A 34 13.79 3.11 3.59
C LYS A 34 14.63 4.27 3.03
N ASN A 35 14.03 5.44 2.86
CA ASN A 35 14.65 6.59 2.19
C ASN A 35 15.21 7.65 3.16
N ASP A 36 15.35 7.32 4.45
CA ASP A 36 15.80 8.23 5.52
C ASP A 36 14.94 9.50 5.64
N ILE A 37 13.64 9.39 5.33
CA ILE A 37 12.68 10.48 5.47
C ILE A 37 12.09 10.43 6.88
N PRO A 38 12.09 11.54 7.65
CA PRO A 38 11.49 11.60 8.98
C PRO A 38 10.04 11.13 8.97
N LEU A 39 9.70 10.17 9.84
CA LEU A 39 8.36 9.62 9.91
C LEU A 39 7.38 10.61 10.53
N LEU A 40 6.17 10.65 9.96
CA LEU A 40 5.01 11.32 10.54
C LEU A 40 3.99 10.27 11.00
N PRO A 41 3.09 10.58 11.95
CA PRO A 41 2.01 9.68 12.34
C PRO A 41 1.20 9.20 11.12
N ALA A 42 0.91 7.89 11.07
CA ALA A 42 0.15 7.32 9.95
C ALA A 42 -1.25 7.92 9.82
N GLU A 43 -1.89 8.26 10.94
CA GLU A 43 -3.19 8.93 10.96
C GLU A 43 -3.14 10.36 10.40
N GLU A 44 -2.02 11.07 10.57
CA GLU A 44 -1.85 12.43 10.04
C GLU A 44 -1.71 12.38 8.53
N ILE A 45 -0.80 11.55 8.01
CA ILE A 45 -0.69 11.28 6.56
C ILE A 45 -2.05 10.80 6.04
N GLY A 46 -2.65 9.82 6.72
CA GLY A 46 -3.94 9.24 6.37
C GLY A 46 -5.05 10.29 6.29
N TYR A 47 -5.13 11.22 7.24
CA TYR A 47 -6.13 12.28 7.23
C TYR A 47 -6.03 13.14 5.97
N TYR A 48 -4.84 13.47 5.48
CA TYR A 48 -4.73 14.23 4.23
C TYR A 48 -4.97 13.38 2.97
N LEU A 49 -4.86 12.06 3.10
CA LEU A 49 -5.29 11.08 2.10
C LEU A 49 -6.77 10.68 2.24
N GLY A 50 -7.55 11.40 3.05
CA GLY A 50 -8.99 11.18 3.20
C GLY A 50 -9.36 9.99 4.10
N LEU A 51 -8.47 9.51 4.97
CA LEU A 51 -8.72 8.38 5.87
C LEU A 51 -10.08 8.52 6.57
N THR A 52 -10.95 7.56 6.27
CA THR A 52 -12.32 7.47 6.75
C THR A 52 -12.53 6.13 7.43
N VAL A 53 -13.03 6.13 8.66
CA VAL A 53 -13.35 4.94 9.46
C VAL A 53 -14.82 4.95 9.88
N HIS A 54 -15.31 3.83 10.41
CA HIS A 54 -16.62 3.81 11.06
C HIS A 54 -16.57 4.57 12.40
N PRO A 55 -17.64 5.27 12.83
CA PRO A 55 -17.64 6.07 14.07
C PRO A 55 -17.21 5.33 15.34
N ASP A 56 -17.52 4.03 15.45
CA ASP A 56 -17.11 3.17 16.58
C ASP A 56 -15.59 3.08 16.80
N ARG A 57 -14.81 3.37 15.75
CA ARG A 57 -13.34 3.34 15.76
C ARG A 57 -12.73 4.73 15.88
N ALA A 58 -13.51 5.81 15.84
CA ALA A 58 -12.97 7.16 15.83
C ALA A 58 -12.07 7.46 17.05
N GLY A 59 -12.40 6.90 18.22
CA GLY A 59 -11.62 7.04 19.44
C GLY A 59 -10.25 6.35 19.43
N LEU A 60 -9.93 5.57 18.39
CA LEU A 60 -8.60 4.98 18.19
C LEU A 60 -7.62 5.94 17.52
N PHE A 61 -8.10 7.11 17.07
CA PHE A 61 -7.33 8.09 16.30
C PHE A 61 -7.33 9.43 17.01
N HIS A 62 -6.21 10.15 16.92
CA HIS A 62 -6.15 11.56 17.26
C HIS A 62 -6.95 12.40 16.25
N ILE A 63 -6.87 12.04 14.97
CA ILE A 63 -7.57 12.72 13.88
C ILE A 63 -8.02 11.72 12.81
N VAL A 64 -9.31 11.75 12.46
CA VAL A 64 -9.87 10.87 11.43
C VAL A 64 -11.20 11.42 10.89
N ARG A 65 -11.60 11.03 9.68
CA ARG A 65 -12.98 11.22 9.20
C ARG A 65 -13.83 10.00 9.55
N THR A 66 -15.12 10.22 9.71
CA THR A 66 -16.06 9.13 9.99
C THR A 66 -17.17 9.06 8.94
N ALA A 67 -17.63 7.85 8.67
CA ALA A 67 -18.83 7.59 7.89
C ALA A 67 -19.56 6.36 8.43
N GLU A 68 -20.88 6.44 8.61
CA GLU A 68 -21.71 5.30 9.05
C GLU A 68 -21.67 4.15 8.05
N ASN A 69 -21.64 4.47 6.76
CA ASN A 69 -21.55 3.49 5.68
C ASN A 69 -20.16 3.54 5.02
N PRO A 70 -19.60 2.38 4.61
CA PRO A 70 -18.31 2.35 3.97
C PRO A 70 -18.33 3.10 2.63
N PRO A 71 -17.29 3.89 2.33
CA PRO A 71 -17.09 4.45 1.00
C PRO A 71 -16.97 3.37 -0.09
N PRO A 72 -17.07 3.72 -1.40
CA PRO A 72 -16.95 2.77 -2.52
C PRO A 72 -15.71 1.85 -2.52
N ALA A 73 -14.58 2.29 -1.95
CA ALA A 73 -13.35 1.51 -1.82
C ALA A 73 -13.21 0.79 -0.47
N GLY A 74 -14.18 0.95 0.43
CA GLY A 74 -14.13 0.54 1.83
C GLY A 74 -13.65 1.67 2.76
N TYR A 75 -13.59 1.35 4.07
CA TYR A 75 -12.93 2.21 5.05
C TYR A 75 -11.43 2.27 4.80
N GLY A 76 -10.85 3.45 4.96
CA GLY A 76 -9.45 3.72 4.65
C GLY A 76 -9.28 5.07 3.95
N THR A 77 -8.14 5.25 3.32
CA THR A 77 -7.84 6.45 2.51
C THR A 77 -8.71 6.50 1.26
N GLN A 78 -9.01 7.71 0.79
CA GLN A 78 -9.95 7.98 -0.30
C GLN A 78 -9.23 8.63 -1.49
N ILE A 79 -8.00 8.20 -1.79
CA ILE A 79 -7.10 8.82 -2.78
C ILE A 79 -7.60 8.78 -4.23
N TYR A 80 -8.68 8.03 -4.48
CA TYR A 80 -9.36 8.03 -5.78
C TYR A 80 -10.16 9.34 -6.00
N LYS A 81 -10.39 10.13 -4.94
CA LYS A 81 -11.02 11.44 -5.02
C LYS A 81 -9.95 12.54 -5.23
N PRO A 82 -10.14 13.48 -6.18
CA PRO A 82 -9.14 14.51 -6.47
C PRO A 82 -8.72 15.37 -5.29
N GLU A 83 -9.60 15.61 -4.32
CA GLU A 83 -9.29 16.41 -3.12
C GLU A 83 -8.35 15.71 -2.12
N TYR A 84 -8.13 14.41 -2.28
CA TYR A 84 -7.22 13.59 -1.45
C TYR A 84 -6.02 13.09 -2.24
N GLU A 85 -5.61 13.85 -3.25
CA GLU A 85 -4.47 13.53 -4.10
C GLU A 85 -3.17 13.49 -3.27
N PRO A 86 -2.36 12.40 -3.35
CA PRO A 86 -1.22 12.22 -2.45
C PRO A 86 -0.12 13.28 -2.54
N ASN A 87 0.19 13.83 -3.72
CA ASN A 87 1.22 14.87 -3.83
C ASN A 87 0.83 16.16 -3.07
N SER A 88 -0.46 16.45 -2.98
CA SER A 88 -0.97 17.57 -2.17
C SER A 88 -0.73 17.35 -0.68
N ALA A 89 -0.90 16.12 -0.19
CA ALA A 89 -0.58 15.73 1.18
C ALA A 89 0.93 15.79 1.44
N PHE A 90 1.75 15.28 0.51
CA PHE A 90 3.20 15.28 0.63
C PHE A 90 3.77 16.70 0.71
N LYS A 91 3.31 17.58 -0.18
CA LYS A 91 3.68 19.00 -0.16
C LYS A 91 3.30 19.70 1.14
N LYS A 92 2.15 19.36 1.73
CA LYS A 92 1.67 19.98 2.97
C LYS A 92 2.55 19.65 4.18
N HIS A 93 3.18 18.47 4.16
CA HIS A 93 3.96 17.93 5.27
C HIS A 93 5.46 17.90 5.00
N ASP A 94 5.91 18.58 3.94
CA ASP A 94 7.31 18.57 3.50
C ASP A 94 7.88 17.14 3.34
N ILE A 95 7.04 16.19 2.92
CA ILE A 95 7.46 14.82 2.60
C ILE A 95 8.09 14.86 1.19
N PRO A 96 9.39 14.56 1.03
CA PRO A 96 10.09 14.66 -0.26
C PRO A 96 9.83 13.42 -1.12
N LEU A 97 8.56 13.11 -1.35
CA LEU A 97 8.10 12.05 -2.22
C LEU A 97 7.19 12.64 -3.30
N LYS A 98 7.21 12.01 -4.47
CA LYS A 98 6.26 12.22 -5.55
C LYS A 98 5.49 10.93 -5.81
N PHE A 99 4.17 11.04 -5.82
CA PHE A 99 3.27 9.98 -6.15
C PHE A 99 2.92 9.98 -7.63
N SER A 100 2.99 8.80 -8.25
CA SER A 100 2.33 8.51 -9.53
C SER A 100 1.74 7.10 -9.51
N LYS A 101 0.95 6.73 -10.52
CA LYS A 101 0.36 5.39 -10.59
C LYS A 101 0.29 4.88 -12.02
N LYS A 102 0.45 3.57 -12.18
CA LYS A 102 0.11 2.79 -13.37
C LYS A 102 -1.10 1.93 -13.04
N LEU A 103 -2.23 2.23 -13.65
CA LEU A 103 -3.51 1.56 -13.38
C LEU A 103 -3.50 0.13 -13.94
N VAL A 104 -4.36 -0.73 -13.38
CA VAL A 104 -4.50 -2.12 -13.85
C VAL A 104 -4.98 -2.24 -15.30
N SER A 105 -5.64 -1.20 -15.85
CA SER A 105 -6.01 -1.14 -17.27
C SER A 105 -4.81 -0.91 -18.19
N GLU A 106 -3.71 -0.36 -17.65
CA GLU A 106 -2.44 -0.13 -18.35
C GLU A 106 -1.47 -1.32 -18.20
N ILE A 107 -1.87 -2.39 -17.52
CA ILE A 107 -1.09 -3.62 -17.36
C ILE A 107 -1.84 -4.71 -18.09
N GLY A 108 -1.30 -5.20 -19.20
CA GLY A 108 -2.00 -6.13 -20.10
C GLY A 108 -2.03 -7.58 -19.61
N SER A 109 -1.07 -8.00 -18.78
CA SER A 109 -0.94 -9.40 -18.34
C SER A 109 -0.19 -9.56 -17.01
N PRO A 110 -0.31 -10.73 -16.34
CA PRO A 110 0.53 -11.08 -15.21
C PRO A 110 2.04 -11.04 -15.52
N GLN A 111 2.44 -11.44 -16.73
CA GLN A 111 3.84 -11.39 -17.16
C GLN A 111 4.32 -9.94 -17.31
N GLU A 112 3.49 -9.04 -17.86
CA GLU A 112 3.82 -7.61 -17.89
C GLU A 112 3.94 -7.02 -16.49
N LEU A 113 3.06 -7.41 -15.55
CA LEU A 113 3.18 -7.01 -14.14
C LEU A 113 4.54 -7.40 -13.55
N LEU A 114 5.01 -8.64 -13.77
CA LEU A 114 6.33 -9.07 -13.31
C LEU A 114 7.47 -8.25 -13.92
N VAL A 115 7.42 -8.00 -15.23
CA VAL A 115 8.45 -7.21 -15.92
C VAL A 115 8.52 -5.78 -15.38
N LEU A 116 7.37 -5.15 -15.12
CA LEU A 116 7.30 -3.81 -14.55
C LEU A 116 7.88 -3.79 -13.13
N LEU A 117 7.52 -4.76 -12.29
CA LEU A 117 8.02 -4.85 -10.92
C LEU A 117 9.52 -5.17 -10.86
N ALA A 118 10.01 -6.05 -11.72
CA ALA A 118 11.45 -6.31 -11.85
C ALA A 118 12.20 -5.04 -12.26
N THR A 119 11.67 -4.28 -13.22
CA THR A 119 12.26 -2.99 -13.64
C THR A 119 12.28 -1.96 -12.50
N ILE A 120 11.25 -1.96 -11.64
CA ILE A 120 11.20 -1.09 -10.46
C ILE A 120 12.27 -1.53 -9.44
N GLU A 121 12.38 -2.83 -9.16
CA GLU A 121 13.41 -3.35 -8.24
C GLU A 121 14.83 -3.06 -8.75
N ASP A 122 15.10 -3.28 -10.04
CA ASP A 122 16.43 -3.06 -10.66
C ASP A 122 16.90 -1.60 -10.54
N LYS A 123 15.96 -0.66 -10.46
CA LYS A 123 16.23 0.78 -10.28
C LYS A 123 16.20 1.21 -8.81
N ASP A 124 16.06 0.27 -7.89
CA ASP A 124 15.76 0.49 -6.47
C ASP A 124 14.57 1.43 -6.23
N GLY A 125 13.59 1.42 -7.14
CA GLY A 125 12.39 2.24 -7.04
C GLY A 125 11.40 1.71 -6.00
N ASP A 126 10.60 2.61 -5.44
CA ASP A 126 9.61 2.27 -4.43
C ASP A 126 8.22 2.17 -5.04
N ALA A 127 7.52 1.08 -4.73
CA ALA A 127 6.18 0.84 -5.24
C ALA A 127 5.25 0.26 -4.17
N LEU A 128 3.99 0.69 -4.22
CA LEU A 128 2.88 0.10 -3.51
C LEU A 128 1.96 -0.62 -4.50
N LEU A 129 1.31 -1.68 -4.03
CA LEU A 129 0.43 -2.51 -4.86
C LEU A 129 -0.99 -2.42 -4.31
N CYS A 130 -1.91 -1.88 -5.11
CA CYS A 130 -3.32 -1.73 -4.73
C CYS A 130 -4.19 -2.78 -5.42
N PHE A 131 -4.89 -3.59 -4.63
CA PHE A 131 -5.66 -4.74 -5.11
C PHE A 131 -6.85 -5.07 -4.19
N HIS A 132 -7.67 -6.03 -4.60
CA HIS A 132 -8.80 -6.52 -3.82
C HIS A 132 -8.33 -7.55 -2.78
N HIS A 133 -8.47 -7.24 -1.48
CA HIS A 133 -7.86 -8.03 -0.41
C HIS A 133 -8.29 -9.50 -0.45
N GLY A 134 -9.59 -9.76 -0.37
CA GLY A 134 -10.14 -11.12 -0.34
C GLY A 134 -9.80 -11.96 -1.56
N GLU A 135 -9.53 -11.31 -2.70
CA GLU A 135 -9.16 -12.03 -3.91
C GLU A 135 -7.72 -12.51 -3.86
N LEU A 136 -6.82 -11.77 -3.21
CA LEU A 136 -5.44 -12.18 -3.07
C LEU A 136 -5.29 -13.33 -2.07
N ILE A 137 -6.11 -13.33 -1.02
CA ILE A 137 -5.97 -14.26 0.13
C ILE A 137 -7.02 -15.38 0.18
N ASP A 138 -7.88 -15.48 -0.84
CA ASP A 138 -8.96 -16.46 -0.91
C ASP A 138 -9.96 -16.36 0.28
N ASP A 139 -10.34 -15.13 0.63
CA ASP A 139 -11.27 -14.82 1.73
C ASP A 139 -12.32 -13.78 1.30
N ASP A 140 -13.51 -14.25 0.94
CA ASP A 140 -14.61 -13.39 0.48
C ASP A 140 -15.17 -12.49 1.59
N SER A 141 -14.86 -12.75 2.87
CA SER A 141 -15.20 -11.82 3.95
C SER A 141 -14.41 -10.52 3.84
N LYS A 142 -13.27 -10.51 3.12
CA LYS A 142 -12.41 -9.34 2.90
C LYS A 142 -12.69 -8.60 1.58
N ASN A 143 -13.94 -8.21 1.38
CA ASN A 143 -14.40 -7.51 0.17
C ASN A 143 -14.08 -5.99 0.19
N TRP A 144 -12.80 -5.63 0.19
CA TRP A 144 -12.33 -4.25 0.17
C TRP A 144 -10.95 -4.11 -0.50
N GLY A 145 -10.52 -2.86 -0.73
CA GLY A 145 -9.18 -2.57 -1.24
C GLY A 145 -8.10 -2.70 -0.18
N HIS A 146 -6.94 -3.23 -0.56
CA HIS A 146 -5.75 -3.29 0.30
C HIS A 146 -4.52 -2.79 -0.44
N VAL A 147 -3.57 -2.26 0.31
CA VAL A 147 -2.33 -1.72 -0.21
C VAL A 147 -1.17 -2.25 0.62
N VAL A 148 -0.16 -2.75 -0.08
CA VAL A 148 1.07 -3.32 0.48
C VAL A 148 2.27 -2.73 -0.24
N VAL A 149 3.45 -2.85 0.36
CA VAL A 149 4.70 -2.45 -0.30
C VAL A 149 5.18 -3.60 -1.18
N PHE A 150 5.60 -3.29 -2.40
CA PHE A 150 6.38 -4.22 -3.23
C PHE A 150 7.82 -4.28 -2.70
N ASP A 151 8.23 -5.47 -2.25
CA ASP A 151 9.59 -5.69 -1.77
C ASP A 151 10.49 -6.06 -2.96
N ARG A 152 10.30 -7.27 -3.52
CA ARG A 152 11.13 -7.80 -4.59
C ARG A 152 10.54 -8.99 -5.33
N ILE A 153 11.18 -9.41 -6.41
CA ILE A 153 10.92 -10.68 -7.10
C ILE A 153 11.85 -11.78 -6.55
N LEU A 154 11.28 -12.91 -6.16
CA LEU A 154 12.00 -14.12 -5.73
C LEU A 154 11.42 -15.33 -6.42
N ASP A 155 12.25 -16.08 -7.14
CA ASP A 155 11.86 -17.30 -7.87
C ASP A 155 10.61 -17.11 -8.74
N GLY A 156 10.52 -15.96 -9.43
CA GLY A 156 9.39 -15.59 -10.29
C GLY A 156 8.11 -15.19 -9.54
N GLN A 157 8.15 -15.09 -8.21
CA GLN A 157 7.05 -14.62 -7.37
C GLN A 157 7.32 -13.23 -6.81
N ILE A 158 6.25 -12.52 -6.50
CA ILE A 158 6.31 -11.16 -5.97
C ILE A 158 6.31 -11.26 -4.45
N ARG A 159 7.37 -10.81 -3.79
CA ARG A 159 7.37 -10.61 -2.35
C ARG A 159 6.77 -9.26 -2.02
N ILE A 160 5.77 -9.27 -1.14
CA ILE A 160 5.12 -8.08 -0.61
C ILE A 160 5.40 -7.94 0.88
N VAL A 161 5.39 -6.69 1.38
CA VAL A 161 5.40 -6.36 2.80
C VAL A 161 4.02 -5.84 3.20
N ASP A 162 3.31 -6.64 4.00
CA ASP A 162 1.91 -6.38 4.36
C ASP A 162 1.81 -5.65 5.71
N PRO A 163 1.21 -4.44 5.76
CA PRO A 163 1.07 -3.72 7.01
C PRO A 163 0.00 -4.30 7.95
N SER A 164 -0.82 -5.24 7.49
CA SER A 164 -1.91 -5.83 8.27
C SER A 164 -1.41 -6.50 9.57
N PRO A 165 -2.15 -6.39 10.69
CA PRO A 165 -1.73 -6.99 11.96
C PRO A 165 -1.93 -8.51 12.00
N ASP A 166 -2.84 -9.04 11.18
CA ASP A 166 -3.31 -10.43 11.19
C ASP A 166 -2.74 -11.27 10.02
N GLN A 167 -1.72 -10.76 9.32
CA GLN A 167 -1.10 -11.43 8.17
C GLN A 167 0.43 -11.53 8.37
N PRO A 168 1.09 -12.56 7.79
CA PRO A 168 2.55 -12.58 7.73
C PRO A 168 3.08 -11.31 7.08
N LYS A 169 4.11 -10.70 7.67
CA LYS A 169 4.67 -9.43 7.19
C LYS A 169 5.28 -9.54 5.80
N TRP A 170 5.97 -10.64 5.51
CA TRP A 170 6.47 -10.95 4.18
C TRP A 170 5.71 -12.11 3.59
N ARG A 171 5.26 -11.96 2.34
CA ARG A 171 4.51 -13.00 1.63
C ARG A 171 4.96 -13.06 0.19
N LEU A 172 5.12 -14.27 -0.33
CA LEU A 172 5.28 -14.50 -1.76
C LEU A 172 3.89 -14.66 -2.38
N VAL A 173 3.64 -13.94 -3.47
CA VAL A 173 2.41 -14.03 -4.25
C VAL A 173 2.72 -14.27 -5.71
N LYS A 174 1.92 -15.14 -6.35
CA LYS A 174 2.00 -15.36 -7.78
C LYS A 174 1.45 -14.15 -8.53
N ALA A 175 2.08 -13.80 -9.65
CA ALA A 175 1.68 -12.67 -10.46
C ALA A 175 0.25 -12.80 -10.99
N GLU A 176 -0.18 -14.00 -11.35
CA GLU A 176 -1.54 -14.28 -11.83
C GLU A 176 -2.57 -13.94 -10.75
N LYS A 177 -2.30 -14.32 -9.50
CA LYS A 177 -3.19 -14.09 -8.36
C LYS A 177 -3.26 -12.59 -8.03
N LEU A 178 -2.12 -11.92 -7.97
CA LEU A 178 -2.08 -10.48 -7.72
C LEU A 178 -2.75 -9.68 -8.85
N TYR A 179 -2.48 -10.03 -10.11
CA TYR A 179 -3.10 -9.38 -11.25
C TYR A 179 -4.62 -9.59 -11.25
N SER A 180 -5.11 -10.80 -10.97
CA SER A 180 -6.55 -11.06 -10.77
C SER A 180 -7.14 -10.18 -9.66
N ALA A 181 -6.46 -10.07 -8.52
CA ALA A 181 -6.88 -9.22 -7.41
C ALA A 181 -6.91 -7.73 -7.77
N MET A 182 -5.95 -7.24 -8.56
CA MET A 182 -5.98 -5.87 -9.08
C MET A 182 -7.18 -5.66 -10.04
N ARG A 183 -7.43 -6.61 -10.95
CA ARG A 183 -8.53 -6.54 -11.92
C ARG A 183 -9.90 -6.54 -11.21
N LYS A 184 -10.10 -7.37 -10.19
CA LYS A 184 -11.33 -7.41 -9.39
C LYS A 184 -11.56 -6.12 -8.60
N HIS A 185 -10.49 -5.47 -8.14
CA HIS A 185 -10.62 -4.17 -7.47
C HIS A 185 -11.03 -3.05 -8.43
N GLY A 186 -10.42 -3.02 -9.62
CA GLY A 186 -10.77 -2.12 -10.72
C GLY A 186 -10.08 -0.74 -10.65
N GLU A 187 -9.89 -0.13 -11.82
CA GLU A 187 -9.17 1.14 -11.98
C GLU A 187 -9.86 2.34 -11.32
N GLN A 188 -11.20 2.31 -11.21
CA GLN A 188 -12.00 3.36 -10.58
C GLN A 188 -11.70 3.49 -9.07
N LYS A 189 -11.12 2.44 -8.48
CA LYS A 189 -10.63 2.41 -7.09
C LYS A 189 -9.10 2.53 -7.01
N SER A 190 -8.46 2.92 -8.12
CA SER A 190 -7.01 3.07 -8.28
C SER A 190 -6.20 1.77 -8.15
N ALA A 191 -6.79 0.61 -8.47
CA ALA A 191 -6.03 -0.65 -8.52
C ALA A 191 -4.85 -0.57 -9.51
N GLY A 192 -3.70 -1.13 -9.12
CA GLY A 192 -2.48 -1.12 -9.94
C GLY A 192 -1.21 -0.95 -9.11
N ILE A 193 -0.19 -0.37 -9.74
CA ILE A 193 1.12 -0.07 -9.15
C ILE A 193 1.16 1.42 -8.83
N TRP A 194 1.46 1.78 -7.59
CA TRP A 194 1.66 3.17 -7.17
C TRP A 194 3.14 3.41 -6.95
N LEU A 195 3.72 4.38 -7.63
CA LEU A 195 5.14 4.70 -7.56
C LEU A 195 5.35 5.87 -6.60
N LEU A 196 6.40 5.76 -5.79
CA LEU A 196 6.83 6.79 -4.85
C LEU A 196 8.28 7.15 -5.15
N ASP A 197 8.50 8.28 -5.81
CA ASP A 197 9.84 8.74 -6.19
C ASP A 197 10.33 9.78 -5.18
N LYS A 198 11.55 9.65 -4.67
CA LYS A 198 12.17 10.69 -3.83
C LYS A 198 12.46 11.94 -4.67
N THR A 199 12.08 13.12 -4.16
CA THR A 199 12.27 14.43 -4.85
C THR A 199 13.37 15.26 -4.23
#